data_AF-A0A0H5QQR2-F1
#
_entry.id   AF-A0A0H5QQR2-F1
#
_cell.length_a   1.000
_cell.length_b   1.000
_cell.length_c   1.000
_cell.angle_alpha   90.00
_cell.angle_beta   90.00
_cell.angle_gamma   90.00
#
_symmetry.space_group_name_H-M   'P 1'
#
loop_
_entity.id
_entity.type
_entity.pdbx_description
1 polymer ?
#
loop_
_entity_poly.entity_id
_entity_poly.type
_entity_poly.pdbx_seq_one_letter_code
_entity_poly.pdbx_strand_id
1 'polypeptide(L)'
;FCVQASGCADGYCSVFSSASSSRLYLIKSPSTSDPLSDIAFHSDAIFLIAHRNTVNVVHLADHGEVQYRDPIEIIGSPITSIAVDRVRHQLILSTRSGQILSVNIDDYRYVTKSVHDGIFTFALLENNKMVSAGVDSCIVVTELDHDQILEIGESQDDQVVLVSESDLIGFSSAADQIANKAALDAIQSEQMIKDLEEKHCREMEEIKREYEDRIVQLGEERDGLRCGLDRCQELAKEELRRQRSNFDKSLGAVVKNMENALTIEYQKNIGLAQTLKDVNRQHEQELQMINTNHEQETRQLRSELDYARNTARTTSEEMKRAISDKDEACQKTIELNEDENVLITSHSGRLM
;
A
#
# COMPACT_ATOMS: atom_id res chain seq x y z
N PHE A 1 -23.21 19.01 4.96
CA PHE A 1 -22.32 17.96 4.39
C PHE A 1 -23.23 16.83 3.90
N CYS A 2 -23.13 16.36 2.64
CA CYS A 2 -24.10 15.37 2.13
C CYS A 2 -23.56 13.94 2.30
N VAL A 3 -24.30 13.11 3.05
CA VAL A 3 -23.93 11.72 3.35
C VAL A 3 -25.05 10.75 2.99
N GLN A 4 -24.66 9.52 2.71
CA GLN A 4 -25.55 8.36 2.56
C GLN A 4 -25.19 7.35 3.64
N ALA A 5 -26.18 6.71 4.24
CA ALA A 5 -25.96 5.60 5.18
C ALA A 5 -26.61 4.33 4.60
N SER A 6 -25.97 3.19 4.84
CA SER A 6 -26.46 1.87 4.49
C SER A 6 -26.31 0.93 5.67
N GLY A 7 -27.39 0.24 6.01
CA GLY A 7 -27.40 -0.79 7.03
C GLY A 7 -27.14 -2.17 6.44
N CYS A 8 -26.27 -2.94 7.09
CA CYS A 8 -25.95 -4.30 6.70
C CYS A 8 -26.58 -5.30 7.68
N ALA A 9 -26.97 -6.48 7.18
CA ALA A 9 -27.61 -7.52 7.98
C ALA A 9 -26.69 -8.12 9.07
N ASP A 10 -25.38 -7.85 8.99
CA ASP A 10 -24.36 -8.24 9.96
C ASP A 10 -24.22 -7.24 11.14
N GLY A 11 -25.12 -6.25 11.23
CA GLY A 11 -25.15 -5.29 12.34
C GLY A 11 -24.26 -4.06 12.14
N TYR A 12 -23.67 -3.90 10.95
CA TYR A 12 -22.85 -2.73 10.62
C TYR A 12 -23.65 -1.66 9.87
N CYS A 13 -23.29 -0.40 10.10
CA CYS A 13 -23.72 0.75 9.34
C CYS A 13 -22.53 1.33 8.59
N SER A 14 -22.62 1.45 7.26
CA SER A 14 -21.63 2.13 6.43
C SER A 14 -22.13 3.51 6.05
N VAL A 15 -21.32 4.54 6.30
CA VAL A 15 -21.60 5.92 5.90
C VAL A 15 -20.69 6.29 4.74
N PHE A 16 -21.26 6.87 3.70
CA PHE A 16 -20.61 7.24 2.45
C PHE A 16 -20.75 8.74 2.20
N SER A 17 -19.76 9.33 1.54
CA SER A 17 -19.90 10.68 0.99
C SER A 17 -20.81 10.61 -0.23
N SER A 18 -21.87 11.42 -0.26
CA SER A 18 -22.75 11.45 -1.44
C SER A 18 -22.05 12.04 -2.67
N ALA A 19 -20.98 12.83 -2.50
CA ALA A 19 -20.27 13.47 -3.60
C ALA A 19 -19.30 12.53 -4.32
N SER A 20 -18.64 11.63 -3.59
CA SER A 20 -17.61 10.74 -4.13
C SER A 20 -17.99 9.25 -4.08
N SER A 21 -19.12 8.91 -3.45
CA SER A 21 -19.50 7.54 -3.08
C SER A 21 -18.43 6.78 -2.27
N SER A 22 -17.43 7.48 -1.76
CA SER A 22 -16.38 6.87 -0.94
C SER A 22 -16.92 6.59 0.45
N ARG A 23 -16.63 5.40 0.98
CA ARG A 23 -16.97 5.06 2.36
C ARG A 23 -16.16 5.95 3.31
N LEU A 24 -16.87 6.72 4.14
CA LEU A 24 -16.32 7.59 5.16
C LEU A 24 -16.16 6.84 6.48
N TYR A 25 -17.21 6.11 6.90
CA TYR A 25 -17.25 5.43 8.18
C TYR A 25 -17.81 4.02 8.06
N LEU A 26 -17.29 3.13 8.90
CA LEU A 26 -17.87 1.82 9.16
C LEU A 26 -18.13 1.72 10.66
N ILE A 27 -19.40 1.64 11.02
CA ILE A 27 -19.90 1.81 12.38
C ILE A 27 -20.50 0.50 12.80
N LYS A 28 -20.10 0.02 13.97
CA LYS A 28 -20.64 -1.19 14.57
C LYS A 28 -21.38 -0.80 15.84
N SER A 29 -22.59 -1.30 15.98
CA SER A 29 -23.32 -1.19 17.24
C SER A 29 -22.49 -1.75 18.40
N PRO A 30 -22.28 -0.96 19.48
CA PRO A 30 -21.62 -1.46 20.67
C PRO A 30 -22.54 -2.36 21.50
N SER A 31 -23.86 -2.21 21.34
CA SER A 31 -24.87 -2.79 22.22
C SER A 31 -25.43 -4.13 21.71
N THR A 32 -25.31 -4.44 20.42
CA THR A 32 -25.86 -5.67 19.84
C THR A 32 -25.21 -6.05 18.50
N SER A 33 -25.25 -7.34 18.16
CA SER A 33 -24.94 -7.86 16.82
C SER A 33 -26.20 -8.09 15.97
N ASP A 34 -27.37 -7.66 16.44
CA ASP A 34 -28.63 -7.81 15.72
C ASP A 34 -28.60 -7.00 14.41
N PRO A 35 -29.28 -7.50 13.35
CA PRO A 35 -29.47 -6.75 12.12
C PRO A 35 -30.07 -5.36 12.40
N LEU A 36 -29.67 -4.39 11.59
CA LEU A 36 -30.26 -3.06 11.64
C LEU A 36 -31.71 -3.14 11.17
N SER A 37 -32.62 -2.57 11.95
CA SER A 37 -34.01 -2.42 11.55
C SER A 37 -34.20 -1.17 10.71
N ASP A 38 -33.56 -0.06 11.08
CA ASP A 38 -33.73 1.23 10.41
C ASP A 38 -32.63 2.25 10.81
N ILE A 39 -32.46 3.33 10.03
CA ILE A 39 -31.49 4.41 10.27
C ILE A 39 -32.14 5.77 10.02
N ALA A 40 -32.01 6.70 10.95
CA ALA A 40 -32.51 8.07 10.79
C ALA A 40 -31.47 9.14 11.12
N PHE A 41 -31.47 10.23 10.35
CA PHE A 41 -30.59 11.38 10.57
C PHE A 41 -31.27 12.46 11.41
N HIS A 42 -30.78 12.67 12.63
CA HIS A 42 -31.21 13.78 13.48
C HIS A 42 -30.61 15.11 13.00
N SER A 43 -29.30 15.12 12.72
CA SER A 43 -28.57 16.28 12.17
C SER A 43 -27.39 15.81 11.32
N ASP A 44 -26.67 16.73 10.68
CA ASP A 44 -25.47 16.43 9.86
C ASP A 44 -24.40 15.61 10.61
N ALA A 45 -24.32 15.74 11.94
CA ALA A 45 -23.34 15.05 12.78
C ALA A 45 -23.94 13.94 13.67
N ILE A 46 -25.28 13.82 13.73
CA ILE A 46 -25.96 12.86 14.63
C ILE A 46 -26.95 12.03 13.84
N PHE A 47 -26.79 10.71 13.89
CA PHE A 47 -27.79 9.77 13.40
C PHE A 47 -28.04 8.65 14.40
N LEU A 48 -29.21 8.06 14.22
CA LEU A 48 -29.81 7.06 15.06
C LEU A 48 -29.81 5.74 14.29
N ILE A 49 -29.23 4.71 14.89
CA ILE A 49 -29.20 3.36 14.32
C ILE A 49 -30.11 2.49 15.16
N ALA A 50 -31.23 2.07 14.58
CA ALA A 50 -32.14 1.15 15.23
C ALA A 50 -31.74 -0.30 14.94
N HIS A 51 -31.70 -1.08 16.01
CA HIS A 51 -31.66 -2.54 15.99
C HIS A 51 -32.97 -3.07 16.53
N ARG A 52 -33.04 -4.39 16.71
CA ARG A 52 -34.21 -5.09 17.22
C ARG A 52 -34.87 -4.37 18.41
N ASN A 53 -34.14 -4.08 19.48
CA ASN A 53 -34.73 -3.46 20.69
C ASN A 53 -33.93 -2.24 21.20
N THR A 54 -32.96 -1.76 20.42
CA THR A 54 -32.08 -0.68 20.86
C THR A 54 -31.93 0.35 19.75
N VAL A 55 -31.86 1.62 20.13
CA VAL A 55 -31.48 2.71 19.22
C VAL A 55 -30.16 3.29 19.72
N ASN A 56 -29.11 3.14 18.91
CA ASN A 56 -27.82 3.74 19.19
C ASN A 56 -27.79 5.17 18.65
N VAL A 57 -27.43 6.12 19.51
CA VAL A 57 -27.20 7.51 19.11
C VAL A 57 -25.73 7.69 18.80
N VAL A 58 -25.43 7.98 17.53
CA VAL A 58 -24.06 8.08 17.02
C VAL A 58 -23.74 9.51 16.64
N HIS A 59 -22.63 10.02 17.14
CA HIS A 59 -22.09 11.34 16.80
C HIS A 59 -20.82 11.18 15.97
N LEU A 60 -20.79 11.81 14.79
CA LEU A 60 -19.58 11.94 13.98
C LEU A 60 -18.82 13.19 14.44
N ALA A 61 -17.61 13.02 14.96
CA ALA A 61 -16.73 14.15 15.28
C ALA A 61 -15.95 14.62 14.05
N ASP A 62 -15.57 15.90 14.03
CA ASP A 62 -14.84 16.55 12.92
C ASP A 62 -13.49 15.89 12.59
N HIS A 63 -12.94 15.08 13.50
CA HIS A 63 -11.66 14.37 13.33
C HIS A 63 -11.82 12.91 12.85
N GLY A 64 -13.03 12.53 12.44
CA GLY A 64 -13.32 11.18 11.96
C GLY A 64 -13.46 10.13 13.06
N GLU A 65 -13.58 10.56 14.32
CA GLU A 65 -13.89 9.69 15.45
C GLU A 65 -15.41 9.51 15.58
N VAL A 66 -15.83 8.27 15.81
CA VAL A 66 -17.24 7.91 16.04
C VAL A 66 -17.46 7.84 17.54
N GLN A 67 -18.34 8.71 18.05
CA GLN A 67 -18.72 8.73 19.47
C GLN A 67 -20.12 8.15 19.63
N TYR A 68 -20.31 7.36 20.68
CA TYR A 68 -21.60 6.77 21.04
C TYR A 68 -22.11 7.46 22.31
N ARG A 69 -23.40 7.83 22.32
CA ARG A 69 -24.10 8.07 23.59
C ARG A 69 -24.70 6.77 24.12
N ASP A 70 -25.26 6.84 25.32
CA ASP A 70 -26.01 5.74 25.89
C ASP A 70 -27.14 5.30 24.93
N PRO A 71 -27.31 3.99 24.70
CA PRO A 71 -28.33 3.47 23.81
C PRO A 71 -29.72 3.63 24.44
N ILE A 72 -30.71 3.87 23.59
CA ILE A 72 -32.12 3.90 23.98
C ILE A 72 -32.62 2.46 23.93
N GLU A 73 -32.88 1.86 25.09
CA GLU A 73 -33.44 0.51 25.19
C GLU A 73 -34.97 0.55 25.16
N ILE A 74 -35.56 -0.14 24.19
CA ILE A 74 -37.01 -0.28 24.05
C ILE A 74 -37.42 -1.67 24.54
N ILE A 75 -38.19 -1.69 25.62
CA ILE A 75 -38.63 -2.92 26.27
C ILE A 75 -39.94 -3.38 25.63
N GLY A 76 -40.03 -4.69 25.34
CA GLY A 76 -41.29 -5.38 25.11
C GLY A 76 -41.62 -5.73 23.66
N SER A 77 -41.02 -5.08 22.65
CA SER A 77 -41.27 -5.44 21.26
C SER A 77 -40.21 -4.92 20.28
N PRO A 78 -39.90 -5.68 19.21
CA PRO A 78 -38.95 -5.24 18.19
C PRO A 78 -39.36 -3.94 17.50
N ILE A 79 -38.39 -3.05 17.31
CA ILE A 79 -38.50 -1.83 16.53
C ILE A 79 -38.65 -2.21 15.05
N THR A 80 -39.59 -1.58 14.37
CA THR A 80 -39.84 -1.79 12.93
C THR A 80 -39.41 -0.62 12.07
N SER A 81 -39.51 0.61 12.57
CA SER A 81 -39.03 1.80 11.88
C SER A 81 -38.76 2.93 12.88
N ILE A 82 -37.91 3.88 12.49
CA ILE A 82 -37.62 5.10 13.25
C ILE A 82 -37.64 6.33 12.34
N ALA A 83 -38.00 7.48 12.91
CA ALA A 83 -37.92 8.77 12.24
C ALA A 83 -37.62 9.86 13.27
N VAL A 84 -37.02 10.95 12.82
CA VAL A 84 -36.76 12.11 13.68
C VAL A 84 -37.72 13.23 13.33
N ASP A 85 -38.53 13.63 14.30
CA ASP A 85 -39.23 14.91 14.28
C ASP A 85 -38.23 16.01 14.63
N ARG A 86 -37.71 16.68 13.59
CA ARG A 86 -36.72 17.75 13.72
C ARG A 86 -37.29 19.02 14.33
N VAL A 87 -38.60 19.24 14.24
CA VAL A 87 -39.24 20.44 14.80
C VAL A 87 -39.29 20.31 16.32
N ARG A 88 -39.53 19.09 16.82
CA ARG A 88 -39.70 18.82 18.26
C ARG A 88 -38.49 18.18 18.92
N HIS A 89 -37.43 17.90 18.16
CA HIS A 89 -36.26 17.16 18.63
C HIS A 89 -36.61 15.80 19.26
N GLN A 90 -37.60 15.12 18.66
CA GLN A 90 -38.08 13.82 19.13
C GLN A 90 -37.76 12.71 18.13
N LEU A 91 -37.39 11.55 18.68
CA LEU A 91 -37.34 10.30 17.95
C LEU A 91 -38.71 9.64 18.01
N ILE A 92 -39.33 9.44 16.86
CA ILE A 92 -40.53 8.62 16.73
C ILE A 92 -40.07 7.22 16.31
N LEU A 93 -40.58 6.18 16.96
CA LEU A 93 -40.31 4.80 16.57
C LEU A 93 -41.58 3.96 16.64
N SER A 94 -41.66 2.97 15.76
CA SER A 94 -42.75 2.01 15.76
C SER A 94 -42.26 0.63 16.17
N THR A 95 -43.14 -0.15 16.77
CA THR A 95 -42.84 -1.52 17.18
C THR A 95 -43.75 -2.54 16.52
N ARG A 96 -43.29 -3.79 16.51
CA ARG A 96 -44.06 -4.92 16.01
C ARG A 96 -45.30 -5.25 16.84
N SER A 97 -45.40 -4.70 18.06
CA SER A 97 -46.59 -4.83 18.92
C SER A 97 -47.64 -3.77 18.62
N GLY A 98 -47.41 -2.92 17.61
CA GLY A 98 -48.40 -1.96 17.16
C GLY A 98 -48.37 -0.64 17.92
N GLN A 99 -47.28 -0.41 18.65
CA GLN A 99 -47.07 0.81 19.43
C GLN A 99 -46.20 1.80 18.66
N ILE A 100 -46.56 3.07 18.79
CA ILE A 100 -45.74 4.20 18.39
C ILE A 100 -45.21 4.83 19.67
N LEU A 101 -43.90 5.07 19.70
CA LEU A 101 -43.23 5.71 20.81
C LEU A 101 -42.66 7.04 20.34
N SER A 102 -42.89 8.09 21.11
CA SER A 102 -42.18 9.36 20.98
C SER A 102 -41.17 9.47 22.10
N VAL A 103 -39.88 9.53 21.75
CA VAL A 103 -38.74 9.56 22.66
C VAL A 103 -38.05 10.90 22.54
N ASN A 104 -37.81 11.59 23.65
CA ASN A 104 -36.92 12.74 23.68
C ASN A 104 -35.46 12.26 23.66
N ILE A 105 -34.69 12.76 22.69
CA ILE A 105 -33.31 12.31 22.44
C ILE A 105 -32.34 12.79 23.54
N ASP A 106 -32.67 13.87 24.25
CA ASP A 106 -31.79 14.46 25.26
C ASP A 106 -31.93 13.84 26.66
N ASP A 107 -33.13 13.38 27.03
CA ASP A 107 -33.40 12.83 28.37
C ASP A 107 -33.95 11.39 28.36
N TYR A 108 -34.10 10.79 27.17
CA TYR A 108 -34.56 9.42 26.93
C TYR A 108 -35.95 9.09 27.48
N ARG A 109 -36.75 10.10 27.86
CA ARG A 109 -38.14 9.89 28.27
C ARG A 109 -38.99 9.63 27.04
N TYR A 110 -39.96 8.73 27.18
CA TYR A 110 -40.85 8.39 26.09
C TYR A 110 -42.31 8.22 26.50
N VAL A 111 -43.19 8.48 25.53
CA VAL A 111 -44.64 8.24 25.60
C VAL A 111 -45.00 7.21 24.55
N THR A 112 -45.98 6.36 24.83
CA THR A 112 -46.42 5.29 23.93
C THR A 112 -47.89 5.44 23.56
N LYS A 113 -48.24 5.08 22.32
CA LYS A 113 -49.62 5.01 21.82
C LYS A 113 -49.80 3.74 21.00
N SER A 114 -50.79 2.93 21.34
CA SER A 114 -51.16 1.77 20.52
C SER A 114 -52.04 2.22 19.36
N VAL A 115 -51.67 1.86 18.14
CA VAL A 115 -52.34 2.30 16.90
C VAL A 115 -52.79 1.13 16.03
N HIS A 116 -52.09 0.00 16.10
CA HIS A 116 -52.38 -1.23 15.35
C HIS A 116 -52.17 -2.45 16.25
N ASP A 117 -52.50 -3.65 15.75
CA ASP A 117 -52.07 -4.92 16.36
C ASP A 117 -50.59 -5.23 16.10
N GLY A 118 -49.98 -4.51 15.15
CA GLY A 118 -48.56 -4.58 14.79
C GLY A 118 -48.24 -3.58 13.70
N ILE A 119 -47.17 -2.79 13.82
CA ILE A 119 -46.80 -1.79 12.80
C ILE A 119 -45.67 -2.31 11.94
N PHE A 120 -45.86 -2.26 10.62
CA PHE A 120 -44.80 -2.59 9.66
C PHE A 120 -43.89 -1.38 9.40
N THR A 121 -44.48 -0.21 9.19
CA THR A 121 -43.74 1.04 8.90
C THR A 121 -44.59 2.25 9.23
N PHE A 122 -43.97 3.41 9.32
CA PHE A 122 -44.66 4.68 9.40
C PHE A 122 -43.89 5.77 8.65
N ALA A 123 -44.56 6.88 8.38
CA ALA A 123 -43.95 8.09 7.83
C ALA A 123 -44.47 9.32 8.60
N LEU A 124 -43.59 10.27 8.87
CA LEU A 124 -43.96 11.59 9.38
C LEU A 124 -44.42 12.47 8.22
N LEU A 125 -45.50 13.21 8.43
CA LEU A 125 -46.04 14.18 7.50
C LEU A 125 -45.75 15.61 7.97
N GLU A 126 -45.67 16.53 7.01
CA GLU A 126 -45.74 17.97 7.28
C GLU A 126 -47.10 18.27 7.94
N ASN A 127 -47.12 19.02 9.05
CA ASN A 127 -48.29 19.34 9.91
C ASN A 127 -48.55 18.41 11.12
N ASN A 128 -47.51 17.91 11.80
CA ASN A 128 -47.65 17.14 13.04
C ASN A 128 -48.52 15.88 12.90
N LYS A 129 -48.55 15.29 11.71
CA LYS A 129 -49.27 14.04 11.45
C LYS A 129 -48.28 12.95 11.16
N MET A 130 -48.69 11.72 11.41
CA MET A 130 -47.99 10.55 10.91
C MET A 130 -48.97 9.60 10.25
N VAL A 131 -48.46 8.85 9.29
CA VAL A 131 -49.16 7.75 8.66
C VAL A 131 -48.48 6.46 9.11
N SER A 132 -49.23 5.55 9.71
CA SER A 132 -48.74 4.21 10.06
C SER A 132 -49.46 3.16 9.23
N ALA A 133 -48.71 2.14 8.82
CA ALA A 133 -49.26 0.97 8.12
C ALA A 133 -49.07 -0.27 9.00
N GLY A 134 -50.19 -0.91 9.33
CA GLY A 134 -50.22 -2.06 10.22
C GLY A 134 -50.30 -3.40 9.51
N VAL A 135 -50.03 -4.47 10.25
CA VAL A 135 -50.25 -5.86 9.81
C VAL A 135 -51.74 -6.24 9.76
N ASP A 136 -52.57 -5.41 10.37
CA ASP A 136 -54.04 -5.44 10.32
C ASP A 136 -54.61 -4.99 8.96
N SER A 137 -53.75 -4.69 7.98
CA SER A 137 -54.11 -4.15 6.66
C SER A 137 -54.76 -2.76 6.71
N CYS A 138 -54.58 -2.04 7.82
CA CYS A 138 -55.05 -0.67 7.96
C CYS A 138 -53.90 0.34 7.78
N ILE A 139 -54.25 1.50 7.21
CA ILE A 139 -53.41 2.70 7.23
C ILE A 139 -54.10 3.70 8.15
N VAL A 140 -53.42 4.16 9.19
CA VAL A 140 -53.97 5.10 10.17
C VAL A 140 -53.19 6.40 10.11
N VAL A 141 -53.93 7.52 10.05
CA VAL A 141 -53.37 8.86 10.18
C VAL A 141 -53.55 9.31 11.62
N THR A 142 -52.45 9.57 12.32
CA THR A 142 -52.46 9.98 13.72
C THR A 142 -51.88 11.40 13.84
N GLU A 143 -52.58 12.27 14.56
CA GLU A 143 -52.03 13.56 15.00
C GLU A 143 -51.08 13.35 16.18
N LEU A 144 -49.89 13.93 16.05
CA LEU A 144 -48.87 13.99 17.07
C LEU A 144 -49.10 15.28 17.86
N ASP A 145 -50.10 15.32 18.75
CA ASP A 145 -50.36 16.50 19.59
C ASP A 145 -49.40 16.57 20.79
N HIS A 146 -49.07 17.79 21.21
CA HIS A 146 -48.19 18.05 22.37
C HIS A 146 -48.82 17.67 23.73
N ASP A 147 -50.16 17.59 23.81
CA ASP A 147 -50.88 17.59 25.09
C ASP A 147 -51.86 16.42 25.32
N GLN A 148 -51.89 15.38 24.48
CA GLN A 148 -52.64 14.16 24.82
C GLN A 148 -51.82 13.22 25.71
N ILE A 149 -51.39 13.76 26.85
CA ILE A 149 -51.31 13.02 28.12
C ILE A 149 -52.70 13.16 28.74
N LEU A 150 -53.70 12.39 28.30
CA LEU A 150 -54.96 12.32 29.02
C LEU A 150 -55.51 10.89 29.00
N GLU A 151 -55.76 10.42 30.23
CA GLU A 151 -56.45 9.20 30.57
C GLU A 151 -57.76 9.05 29.78
N ILE A 152 -58.06 7.80 29.43
CA ILE A 152 -59.33 7.39 28.84
C ILE A 152 -60.44 7.68 29.87
N GLY A 153 -61.29 8.66 29.59
CA GLY A 153 -62.53 8.91 30.31
C GLY A 153 -63.70 8.99 29.33
N GLU A 154 -64.57 7.99 29.35
CA GLU A 154 -65.81 7.93 28.57
C GLU A 154 -66.80 9.01 29.07
N SER A 155 -67.38 9.80 28.16
CA SER A 155 -68.55 10.63 28.44
C SER A 155 -69.75 10.14 27.62
N GLN A 156 -70.74 9.56 28.29
CA GLN A 156 -72.10 9.42 27.78
C GLN A 156 -72.96 10.54 28.37
N ASP A 157 -73.70 11.25 27.52
CA ASP A 157 -74.95 11.93 27.89
C ASP A 157 -75.74 12.23 26.60
N ASP A 158 -76.68 11.34 26.26
CA ASP A 158 -77.63 11.54 25.16
C ASP A 158 -78.83 12.38 25.64
N GLN A 159 -78.92 13.62 25.15
CA GLN A 159 -80.13 14.45 25.29
C GLN A 159 -81.12 14.15 24.16
N VAL A 160 -82.34 13.69 24.52
CA VAL A 160 -83.46 13.50 23.58
C VAL A 160 -84.28 14.79 23.48
N VAL A 161 -84.33 15.38 22.29
CA VAL A 161 -85.14 16.57 21.95
C VAL A 161 -86.43 16.13 21.23
N LEU A 162 -87.60 16.57 21.71
CA LEU A 162 -88.91 16.29 21.09
C LEU A 162 -89.22 17.31 19.99
N VAL A 163 -89.50 16.84 18.77
CA VAL A 163 -89.67 17.63 17.55
C VAL A 163 -91.13 17.53 17.06
N SER A 164 -91.68 18.62 16.52
CA SER A 164 -93.08 18.66 16.02
C SER A 164 -93.24 17.92 14.68
N GLU A 165 -94.45 17.46 14.35
CA GLU A 165 -94.72 16.66 13.14
C GLU A 165 -94.43 17.44 11.84
N SER A 166 -94.67 18.76 11.83
CA SER A 166 -94.31 19.64 10.70
C SER A 166 -92.80 19.81 10.52
N ASP A 167 -92.04 19.85 11.63
CA ASP A 167 -90.59 19.92 11.57
C ASP A 167 -90.01 18.57 11.10
N LEU A 168 -90.62 17.44 11.50
CA LEU A 168 -90.26 16.10 11.03
C LEU A 168 -90.37 15.94 9.50
N ILE A 169 -91.40 16.53 8.89
CA ILE A 169 -91.56 16.54 7.43
C ILE A 169 -90.49 17.43 6.76
N GLY A 170 -90.19 18.59 7.35
CA GLY A 170 -89.10 19.46 6.90
C GLY A 170 -87.72 18.79 6.99
N PHE A 171 -87.44 18.08 8.09
CA PHE A 171 -86.22 17.30 8.29
C PHE A 171 -86.12 16.13 7.31
N SER A 172 -87.22 15.43 7.03
CA SER A 172 -87.26 14.36 6.03
C SER A 172 -86.90 14.87 4.63
N SER A 173 -87.53 15.97 4.19
CA SER A 173 -87.22 16.59 2.90
C SER A 173 -85.77 17.11 2.82
N ALA A 174 -85.23 17.66 3.91
CA ALA A 174 -83.84 18.11 3.96
C ALA A 174 -82.87 16.92 3.93
N ALA A 175 -83.21 15.82 4.63
CA ALA A 175 -82.44 14.58 4.62
C ALA A 175 -82.38 13.98 3.20
N ASP A 176 -83.49 13.96 2.46
CA ASP A 176 -83.52 13.48 1.07
C ASP A 176 -82.68 14.35 0.13
N GLN A 177 -82.70 15.67 0.30
CA GLN A 177 -81.86 16.58 -0.49
C GLN A 177 -80.37 16.41 -0.17
N ILE A 178 -80.02 16.25 1.11
CA ILE A 178 -78.64 15.99 1.54
C ILE A 178 -78.17 14.62 1.03
N ALA A 179 -79.01 13.59 1.12
CA ALA A 179 -78.69 12.24 0.64
C ALA A 179 -78.46 12.23 -0.89
N ASN A 180 -79.34 12.89 -1.65
CA ASN A 180 -79.18 12.99 -3.11
C ASN A 180 -77.94 13.80 -3.50
N LYS A 181 -77.63 14.88 -2.78
CA LYS A 181 -76.41 15.66 -3.02
C LYS A 181 -75.15 14.86 -2.69
N ALA A 182 -75.14 14.16 -1.55
CA ALA A 182 -74.03 13.29 -1.17
C ALA A 182 -73.79 12.15 -2.18
N ALA A 183 -74.86 11.56 -2.74
CA ALA A 183 -74.75 10.56 -3.79
C ALA A 183 -74.16 11.12 -5.10
N LEU A 184 -74.54 12.35 -5.49
CA LEU A 184 -74.00 13.03 -6.66
C LEU A 184 -72.52 13.40 -6.48
N ASP A 185 -72.17 13.93 -5.31
CA ASP A 185 -70.79 14.27 -4.94
C ASP A 185 -69.91 13.01 -4.91
N ALA A 186 -70.45 11.87 -4.43
CA ALA A 186 -69.76 10.58 -4.45
C ALA A 186 -69.47 10.11 -5.88
N ILE A 187 -70.44 10.17 -6.80
CA ILE A 187 -70.26 9.81 -8.21
C ILE A 187 -69.22 10.71 -8.89
N GLN A 188 -69.26 12.02 -8.62
CA GLN A 188 -68.28 12.96 -9.17
C GLN A 188 -66.87 12.69 -8.62
N SER A 189 -66.75 12.39 -7.33
CA SER A 189 -65.47 12.05 -6.71
C SER A 189 -64.88 10.75 -7.28
N GLU A 190 -65.71 9.73 -7.53
CA GLU A 190 -65.25 8.45 -8.09
C GLU A 190 -64.75 8.62 -9.53
N GLN A 191 -65.42 9.46 -10.34
CA GLN A 191 -64.94 9.79 -11.69
C GLN A 191 -63.62 10.55 -11.65
N MET A 192 -63.48 11.53 -10.75
CA MET A 192 -62.24 12.29 -10.59
C MET A 192 -61.07 11.40 -10.14
N ILE A 193 -61.33 10.42 -9.26
CA ILE A 193 -60.33 9.44 -8.83
C ILE A 193 -59.88 8.59 -10.03
N LYS A 194 -60.80 8.08 -10.84
CA LYS A 194 -60.46 7.30 -12.05
C LYS A 194 -59.62 8.10 -13.05
N ASP A 195 -59.97 9.36 -13.28
CA ASP A 195 -59.20 10.23 -14.17
C ASP A 195 -57.77 10.49 -13.64
N LEU A 196 -57.62 10.64 -12.33
CA LEU A 196 -56.31 10.78 -11.67
C LEU A 196 -55.49 9.50 -11.72
N GLU A 197 -56.10 8.33 -11.51
CA GLU A 197 -55.44 7.03 -11.64
C GLU A 197 -54.96 6.78 -13.06
N GLU A 198 -55.78 7.09 -14.08
CA GLU A 198 -55.40 6.95 -15.49
C GLU A 198 -54.27 7.92 -15.86
N LYS A 199 -54.29 9.14 -15.32
CA LYS A 199 -53.21 10.11 -15.50
C LYS A 199 -51.91 9.62 -14.85
N HIS A 200 -51.98 9.17 -13.60
CA HIS A 200 -50.82 8.66 -12.87
C HIS A 200 -50.22 7.42 -13.55
N CYS A 201 -51.07 6.51 -14.05
CA CYS A 201 -50.62 5.33 -14.79
C CYS A 201 -49.84 5.73 -16.06
N ARG A 202 -50.33 6.72 -16.81
CA ARG A 202 -49.63 7.25 -17.99
C ARG A 202 -48.29 7.91 -17.65
N GLU A 203 -48.22 8.71 -16.61
CA GLU A 203 -46.97 9.33 -16.14
C GLU A 203 -45.95 8.27 -15.71
N MET A 204 -46.39 7.23 -15.00
CA MET A 204 -45.52 6.13 -14.58
C MET A 204 -45.01 5.29 -15.75
N GLU A 205 -45.82 5.08 -16.79
CA GLU A 205 -45.36 4.42 -18.03
C GLU A 205 -44.33 5.25 -18.79
N GLU A 206 -44.50 6.57 -18.83
CA GLU A 206 -43.55 7.48 -19.49
C GLU A 206 -42.20 7.48 -18.76
N ILE A 207 -42.23 7.63 -17.43
CA ILE A 207 -41.05 7.53 -16.58
C ILE A 207 -40.36 6.18 -16.75
N LYS A 208 -41.14 5.08 -16.78
CA LYS A 208 -40.60 3.74 -16.99
C LYS A 208 -39.86 3.62 -18.32
N ARG A 209 -40.42 4.13 -19.42
CA ARG A 209 -39.76 4.11 -20.74
C ARG A 209 -38.48 4.94 -20.74
N GLU A 210 -38.49 6.11 -20.11
CA GLU A 210 -37.28 6.96 -20.02
C GLU A 210 -36.15 6.23 -19.26
N TYR A 211 -36.48 5.53 -18.16
CA TYR A 211 -35.50 4.73 -17.44
C TYR A 211 -35.02 3.51 -18.24
N GLU A 212 -35.89 2.83 -18.97
CA GLU A 212 -35.51 1.72 -19.85
C GLU A 212 -34.53 2.18 -20.94
N ASP A 213 -34.82 3.31 -21.61
CA ASP A 213 -33.92 3.91 -22.59
C ASP A 213 -32.58 4.33 -21.97
N ARG A 214 -32.61 4.89 -20.75
CA ARG A 214 -31.40 5.27 -20.04
C ARG A 214 -30.53 4.07 -19.66
N ILE A 215 -31.15 2.96 -19.27
CA ILE A 215 -30.44 1.70 -18.98
C ILE A 215 -29.74 1.17 -20.23
N VAL A 216 -30.39 1.23 -21.40
CA VAL A 216 -29.79 0.82 -22.67
C VAL A 216 -28.59 1.69 -23.01
N GLN A 217 -28.72 3.02 -22.92
CA GLN A 217 -27.60 3.95 -23.17
C GLN A 217 -26.40 3.69 -22.25
N LEU A 218 -26.65 3.48 -20.94
CA LEU A 218 -25.59 3.14 -19.98
C LEU A 218 -24.95 1.78 -20.29
N GLY A 219 -25.73 0.83 -20.83
CA GLY A 219 -25.22 -0.44 -21.32
C GLY A 219 -24.25 -0.27 -22.49
N GLU A 220 -24.60 0.57 -23.46
CA GLU A 220 -23.74 0.91 -24.61
C GLU A 220 -22.48 1.66 -24.19
N GLU A 221 -22.60 2.64 -23.28
CA GLU A 221 -21.46 3.38 -22.71
C GLU A 221 -20.49 2.42 -21.98
N ARG A 222 -21.03 1.51 -21.16
CA ARG A 222 -20.25 0.48 -20.47
C ARG A 222 -19.49 -0.40 -21.46
N ASP A 223 -20.17 -0.86 -22.50
CA ASP A 223 -19.56 -1.75 -23.50
C ASP A 223 -18.51 -1.01 -24.34
N GLY A 224 -18.73 0.27 -24.66
CA GLY A 224 -17.74 1.15 -25.27
C GLY A 224 -16.50 1.35 -24.40
N LEU A 225 -16.68 1.62 -23.10
CA LEU A 225 -15.58 1.75 -22.14
C LEU A 225 -14.80 0.44 -22.00
N ARG A 226 -15.49 -0.71 -21.98
CA ARG A 226 -14.86 -2.03 -21.93
C ARG A 226 -13.99 -2.29 -23.17
N CYS A 227 -14.52 -2.04 -24.37
CA CYS A 227 -13.75 -2.15 -25.61
C CYS A 227 -12.52 -1.22 -25.61
N GLY A 228 -12.66 0.00 -25.08
CA GLY A 228 -11.56 0.93 -24.89
C GLY A 228 -10.48 0.40 -23.95
N LEU A 229 -10.88 -0.18 -22.82
CA LEU A 229 -9.97 -0.80 -21.84
C LEU A 229 -9.20 -1.97 -22.46
N ASP A 230 -9.88 -2.88 -23.16
CA ASP A 230 -9.26 -4.04 -23.80
C ASP A 230 -8.23 -3.60 -24.84
N ARG A 231 -8.53 -2.54 -25.62
CA ARG A 231 -7.59 -1.97 -26.59
C ARG A 231 -6.36 -1.37 -25.91
N CYS A 232 -6.54 -0.64 -24.81
CA CYS A 232 -5.43 -0.07 -24.03
C CYS A 232 -4.54 -1.17 -23.44
N GLN A 233 -5.13 -2.27 -22.96
CA GLN A 233 -4.36 -3.42 -22.45
C GLN A 233 -3.52 -4.08 -23.54
N GLU A 234 -4.05 -4.27 -24.74
CA GLU A 234 -3.28 -4.84 -25.85
C GLU A 234 -2.15 -3.92 -26.32
N LEU A 235 -2.39 -2.61 -26.39
CA LEU A 235 -1.33 -1.64 -26.68
C LEU A 235 -0.22 -1.67 -25.63
N ALA A 236 -0.57 -1.76 -24.34
CA ALA A 236 0.41 -1.87 -23.26
C ALA A 236 1.23 -3.17 -23.35
N LYS A 237 0.59 -4.31 -23.64
CA LYS A 237 1.29 -5.59 -23.85
C LYS A 237 2.26 -5.52 -25.03
N GLU A 238 1.85 -4.89 -26.13
CA GLU A 238 2.70 -4.76 -27.31
C GLU A 238 3.91 -3.85 -27.06
N GLU A 239 3.72 -2.76 -26.32
CA GLU A 239 4.83 -1.88 -25.93
C GLU A 239 5.83 -2.60 -25.01
N LEU A 240 5.34 -3.38 -24.04
CA LEU A 240 6.21 -4.22 -23.20
C LEU A 240 7.00 -5.25 -24.01
N ARG A 241 6.37 -5.87 -25.03
CA ARG A 241 7.08 -6.79 -25.95
C ARG A 241 8.18 -6.07 -26.73
N ARG A 242 7.91 -4.86 -27.24
CA ARG A 242 8.91 -4.04 -27.94
C ARG A 242 10.07 -3.65 -27.05
N GLN A 243 9.79 -3.15 -25.84
CA GLN A 243 10.83 -2.78 -24.89
C GLN A 243 11.71 -3.98 -24.51
N ARG A 244 11.10 -5.14 -24.25
CA ARG A 244 11.85 -6.37 -23.99
C ARG A 244 12.74 -6.76 -25.16
N SER A 245 12.22 -6.74 -26.39
CA SER A 245 13.02 -7.07 -27.58
C SER A 245 14.19 -6.10 -27.77
N ASN A 246 13.97 -4.80 -27.54
CA ASN A 246 15.03 -3.80 -27.63
C ASN A 246 16.08 -3.99 -26.53
N PHE A 247 15.65 -4.29 -25.30
CA PHE A 247 16.54 -4.61 -24.19
C PHE A 247 17.40 -5.84 -24.50
N ASP A 248 16.80 -6.93 -24.98
CA ASP A 248 17.52 -8.17 -25.33
C ASP A 248 18.56 -7.92 -26.44
N LYS A 249 18.22 -7.12 -27.47
CA LYS A 249 19.16 -6.71 -28.51
C LYS A 249 20.33 -5.88 -27.96
N SER A 250 20.04 -4.92 -27.09
CA SER A 250 21.05 -4.06 -26.48
C SER A 250 21.96 -4.87 -25.55
N LEU A 251 21.40 -5.76 -24.75
CA LEU A 251 22.15 -6.66 -23.88
C LEU A 251 23.06 -7.59 -24.69
N GLY A 252 22.54 -8.18 -25.77
CA GLY A 252 23.34 -9.01 -26.68
C GLY A 252 24.51 -8.26 -27.31
N ALA A 253 24.32 -6.99 -27.68
CA ALA A 253 25.40 -6.15 -28.19
C ALA A 253 26.46 -5.85 -27.11
N VAL A 254 26.05 -5.54 -25.88
CA VAL A 254 26.98 -5.29 -24.76
C VAL A 254 27.79 -6.54 -24.43
N VAL A 255 27.14 -7.70 -24.32
CA VAL A 255 27.82 -8.97 -24.04
C VAL A 255 28.85 -9.28 -25.13
N LYS A 256 28.46 -9.17 -26.41
CA LYS A 256 29.38 -9.38 -27.54
C LYS A 256 30.57 -8.42 -27.53
N ASN A 257 30.34 -7.15 -27.20
CA ASN A 257 31.43 -6.17 -27.07
C ASN A 257 32.38 -6.53 -25.91
N MET A 258 31.83 -7.02 -24.80
CA MET A 258 32.61 -7.46 -23.65
C MET A 258 33.43 -8.72 -23.98
N GLU A 259 32.85 -9.69 -24.67
CA GLU A 259 33.57 -10.88 -25.16
C GLU A 259 34.72 -10.51 -26.11
N ASN A 260 34.48 -9.58 -27.04
CA ASN A 260 35.53 -9.08 -27.94
C ASN A 260 36.65 -8.38 -27.17
N ALA A 261 36.32 -7.51 -26.21
CA ALA A 261 37.31 -6.82 -25.39
C ALA A 261 38.14 -7.80 -24.56
N LEU A 262 37.49 -8.80 -23.94
CA LEU A 262 38.16 -9.86 -23.19
C LEU A 262 39.12 -10.65 -24.10
N THR A 263 38.68 -11.00 -25.31
CA THR A 263 39.50 -11.72 -26.29
C THR A 263 40.75 -10.92 -26.67
N ILE A 264 40.61 -9.61 -26.90
CA ILE A 264 41.74 -8.72 -27.21
C ILE A 264 42.73 -8.67 -26.03
N GLU A 265 42.24 -8.51 -24.80
CA GLU A 265 43.11 -8.49 -23.62
C GLU A 265 43.81 -9.83 -23.38
N TYR A 266 43.13 -10.96 -23.61
CA TYR A 266 43.77 -12.27 -23.58
C TYR A 266 44.89 -12.41 -24.61
N GLN A 267 44.68 -11.96 -25.85
CA GLN A 267 45.71 -11.97 -26.89
C GLN A 267 46.91 -11.08 -26.52
N LYS A 268 46.67 -9.89 -25.97
CA LYS A 268 47.75 -9.02 -25.46
C LYS A 268 48.53 -9.70 -24.35
N ASN A 269 47.86 -10.35 -23.40
CA ASN A 269 48.52 -11.09 -22.32
C ASN A 269 49.39 -12.25 -22.84
N ILE A 270 48.93 -12.97 -23.87
CA ILE A 270 49.75 -14.00 -24.53
C ILE A 270 51.00 -13.38 -25.15
N GLY A 271 50.87 -12.27 -25.87
CA GLY A 271 52.00 -11.57 -26.48
C GLY A 271 53.00 -11.04 -25.44
N LEU A 272 52.51 -10.48 -24.33
CA LEU A 272 53.34 -10.03 -23.22
C LEU A 272 54.09 -11.21 -22.57
N ALA A 273 53.41 -12.33 -22.34
CA ALA A 273 54.04 -13.53 -21.78
C ALA A 273 55.14 -14.09 -22.69
N GLN A 274 54.96 -14.04 -24.01
CA GLN A 274 56.02 -14.41 -24.97
C GLN A 274 57.20 -13.43 -24.91
N THR A 275 56.92 -12.12 -24.91
CA THR A 275 57.96 -11.09 -24.81
C THR A 275 58.77 -11.25 -23.52
N LEU A 276 58.12 -11.53 -22.38
CA LEU A 276 58.79 -11.78 -21.10
C LEU A 276 59.68 -13.04 -21.16
N LYS A 277 59.23 -14.11 -21.83
CA LYS A 277 60.05 -15.31 -22.05
C LYS A 277 61.29 -15.00 -22.90
N ASP A 278 61.14 -14.21 -23.95
CA ASP A 278 62.25 -13.84 -24.83
C ASP A 278 63.28 -12.96 -24.11
N VAL A 279 62.83 -11.97 -23.35
CA VAL A 279 63.69 -11.14 -22.50
C VAL A 279 64.40 -11.99 -21.45
N ASN A 280 63.70 -12.90 -20.78
CA ASN A 280 64.33 -13.78 -19.79
C ASN A 280 65.39 -14.68 -20.43
N ARG A 281 65.13 -15.21 -21.64
CA ARG A 281 66.10 -15.99 -22.40
C ARG A 281 67.33 -15.16 -22.79
N GLN A 282 67.14 -13.90 -23.18
CA GLN A 282 68.26 -12.98 -23.47
C GLN A 282 69.11 -12.74 -22.22
N HIS A 283 68.48 -12.44 -21.07
CA HIS A 283 69.20 -12.27 -19.81
C HIS A 283 69.96 -13.55 -19.40
N GLU A 284 69.38 -14.74 -19.58
CA GLU A 284 70.08 -16.01 -19.34
C GLU A 284 71.33 -16.17 -20.22
N GLN A 285 71.24 -15.79 -21.50
CA GLN A 285 72.38 -15.82 -22.43
C GLN A 285 73.46 -14.79 -22.06
N GLU A 286 73.07 -13.57 -21.68
CA GLU A 286 73.99 -12.54 -21.21
C GLU A 286 74.73 -13.00 -19.94
N LEU A 287 74.00 -13.56 -18.97
CA LEU A 287 74.61 -14.13 -17.75
C LEU A 287 75.58 -15.27 -18.07
N GLN A 288 75.25 -16.15 -19.01
CA GLN A 288 76.16 -17.20 -19.45
C GLN A 288 77.43 -16.61 -20.08
N MET A 289 77.31 -15.62 -20.98
CA MET A 289 78.48 -14.98 -21.58
C MET A 289 79.37 -14.28 -20.55
N ILE A 290 78.76 -13.54 -19.62
CA ILE A 290 79.49 -12.90 -18.51
C ILE A 290 80.24 -13.96 -17.70
N ASN A 291 79.57 -15.07 -17.36
CA ASN A 291 80.19 -16.13 -16.58
C ASN A 291 81.34 -16.80 -17.35
N THR A 292 81.19 -17.08 -18.65
CA THR A 292 82.28 -17.64 -19.46
C THR A 292 83.47 -16.70 -19.58
N ASN A 293 83.22 -15.39 -19.74
CA ASN A 293 84.28 -14.38 -19.80
C ASN A 293 85.00 -14.29 -18.45
N HIS A 294 84.25 -14.25 -17.35
CA HIS A 294 84.81 -14.21 -16.01
C HIS A 294 85.65 -15.46 -15.70
N GLU A 295 85.20 -16.65 -16.11
CA GLU A 295 85.99 -17.88 -16.01
C GLU A 295 87.29 -17.80 -16.83
N GLN A 296 87.25 -17.25 -18.04
CA GLN A 296 88.42 -17.09 -18.90
C GLN A 296 89.42 -16.10 -18.31
N GLU A 297 88.96 -14.92 -17.86
CA GLU A 297 89.79 -13.93 -17.15
C GLU A 297 90.44 -14.55 -15.91
N THR A 298 89.67 -15.30 -15.12
CA THR A 298 90.19 -16.00 -13.94
C THR A 298 91.27 -17.02 -14.31
N ARG A 299 91.10 -17.77 -15.41
CA ARG A 299 92.12 -18.71 -15.91
C ARG A 299 93.37 -18.00 -16.41
N GLN A 300 93.23 -16.88 -17.13
CA GLN A 300 94.35 -16.07 -17.60
C GLN A 300 95.15 -15.51 -16.42
N LEU A 301 94.48 -14.87 -15.46
CA LEU A 301 95.12 -14.34 -14.24
C LEU A 301 95.81 -15.44 -13.44
N ARG A 302 95.22 -16.64 -13.33
CA ARG A 302 95.90 -17.80 -12.71
C ARG A 302 97.15 -18.21 -13.47
N SER A 303 97.10 -18.25 -14.79
CA SER A 303 98.27 -18.58 -15.61
C SER A 303 99.39 -17.54 -15.51
N GLU A 304 99.03 -16.24 -15.45
CA GLU A 304 99.97 -15.14 -15.24
C GLU A 304 100.59 -15.22 -13.85
N LEU A 305 99.79 -15.52 -12.82
CA LEU A 305 100.27 -15.74 -11.46
C LEU A 305 101.26 -16.92 -11.40
N ASP A 306 100.94 -18.04 -12.04
CA ASP A 306 101.81 -19.21 -12.10
C ASP A 306 103.10 -18.92 -12.86
N TYR A 307 103.03 -18.18 -13.98
CA TYR A 307 104.21 -17.73 -14.71
C TYR A 307 105.09 -16.83 -13.84
N ALA A 308 104.53 -15.78 -13.23
CA ALA A 308 105.25 -14.88 -12.34
C ALA A 308 105.88 -15.63 -11.16
N ARG A 309 105.18 -16.60 -10.59
CA ARG A 309 105.68 -17.46 -9.50
C ARG A 309 106.84 -18.33 -9.97
N ASN A 310 106.77 -18.89 -11.17
CA ASN A 310 107.85 -19.69 -11.75
C ASN A 310 109.08 -18.83 -12.08
N THR A 311 108.91 -17.65 -12.67
CA THR A 311 110.00 -16.71 -12.94
C THR A 311 110.65 -16.21 -11.63
N ALA A 312 109.85 -15.90 -10.61
CA ALA A 312 110.36 -15.55 -9.29
C ALA A 312 111.14 -16.71 -8.66
N ARG A 313 110.69 -17.96 -8.87
CA ARG A 313 111.41 -19.15 -8.42
C ARG A 313 112.74 -19.33 -9.15
N THR A 314 112.78 -19.23 -10.48
CA THR A 314 114.02 -19.38 -11.25
C THR A 314 115.02 -18.29 -10.93
N THR A 315 114.58 -17.03 -10.86
CA THR A 315 115.44 -15.90 -10.45
C THR A 315 115.95 -16.07 -9.01
N SER A 316 115.11 -16.56 -8.09
CA SER A 316 115.56 -16.93 -6.74
C SER A 316 116.60 -18.07 -6.76
N GLU A 317 116.42 -19.10 -7.59
CA GLU A 317 117.37 -20.21 -7.73
C GLU A 317 118.70 -19.74 -8.36
N GLU A 318 118.65 -18.88 -9.38
CA GLU A 318 119.83 -18.23 -9.99
C GLU A 318 120.55 -17.33 -9.00
N MET A 319 119.82 -16.52 -8.22
CA MET A 319 120.41 -15.67 -7.19
C MET A 319 121.07 -16.50 -6.09
N LYS A 320 120.47 -17.64 -5.69
CA LYS A 320 121.11 -18.60 -4.78
C LYS A 320 122.41 -19.17 -5.36
N ARG A 321 122.46 -19.51 -6.64
CA ARG A 321 123.70 -19.95 -7.31
C ARG A 321 124.74 -18.83 -7.35
N ALA A 322 124.35 -17.62 -7.75
CA ALA A 322 125.27 -16.48 -7.80
C ALA A 322 125.85 -16.12 -6.43
N ILE A 323 125.06 -16.24 -5.35
CA ILE A 323 125.56 -16.12 -3.97
C ILE A 323 126.55 -17.25 -3.67
N SER A 324 126.20 -18.50 -3.98
CA SER A 324 127.08 -19.66 -3.77
C SER A 324 128.42 -19.52 -4.53
N ASP A 325 128.39 -19.15 -5.80
CA ASP A 325 129.58 -18.95 -6.63
C ASP A 325 130.44 -17.78 -6.10
N LYS A 326 129.79 -16.73 -5.59
CA LYS A 326 130.47 -15.58 -4.98
C LYS A 326 131.08 -15.94 -3.62
N ASP A 327 130.41 -16.75 -2.82
CA ASP A 327 130.95 -17.30 -1.58
C ASP A 327 132.17 -18.20 -1.90
N GLU A 328 132.09 -19.03 -2.93
CA GLU A 328 133.19 -19.90 -3.39
C GLU A 328 134.39 -19.07 -3.90
N ALA A 329 134.13 -17.99 -4.65
CA ALA A 329 135.17 -17.05 -5.09
C ALA A 329 135.81 -16.28 -3.93
N CYS A 330 135.01 -15.90 -2.93
CA CYS A 330 135.48 -15.26 -1.71
C CYS A 330 136.37 -16.21 -0.90
N GLN A 331 135.96 -17.47 -0.80
CA GLN A 331 136.71 -18.53 -0.11
C GLN A 331 138.06 -18.80 -0.79
N LYS A 332 138.11 -18.83 -2.14
CA LYS A 332 139.38 -18.88 -2.89
C LYS A 332 140.27 -17.65 -2.70
N THR A 333 139.70 -16.46 -2.53
CA THR A 333 140.50 -15.25 -2.25
C THR A 333 141.02 -15.23 -0.81
N ILE A 334 140.27 -15.81 0.13
CA ILE A 334 140.75 -16.05 1.50
C ILE A 334 141.90 -17.07 1.46
N GLU A 335 141.77 -18.18 0.74
CA GLU A 335 142.84 -19.18 0.56
C GLU A 335 144.10 -18.57 -0.10
N LEU A 336 143.95 -17.72 -1.13
CA LEU A 336 145.06 -17.01 -1.76
C LEU A 336 145.75 -16.00 -0.83
N ASN A 337 144.98 -15.31 0.03
CA ASN A 337 145.53 -14.42 1.05
C ASN A 337 146.17 -15.19 2.22
N GLU A 338 145.73 -16.41 2.51
CA GLU A 338 146.39 -17.32 3.45
C GLU A 338 147.71 -17.84 2.87
N ASP A 339 147.77 -18.17 1.58
CA ASP A 339 149.00 -18.56 0.87
C ASP A 339 150.01 -17.39 0.76
N GLU A 340 149.56 -16.15 0.53
CA GLU A 340 150.42 -14.95 0.58
C GLU A 340 150.91 -14.63 2.00
N ASN A 341 150.09 -14.84 3.03
CA ASN A 341 150.51 -14.67 4.42
C ASN A 341 151.51 -15.75 4.87
N VAL A 342 151.46 -16.97 4.33
CA VAL A 342 152.46 -18.02 4.58
C VAL A 342 153.80 -17.70 3.91
N LEU A 343 153.80 -17.06 2.74
CA LEU A 343 155.03 -16.58 2.08
C LEU A 343 155.66 -15.37 2.80
N ILE A 344 154.87 -14.47 3.39
CA ILE A 344 155.39 -13.30 4.12
C ILE A 344 155.83 -13.66 5.55
N THR A 345 155.25 -14.68 6.19
CA THR A 345 155.64 -15.11 7.55
C THR A 345 156.72 -16.19 7.61
N SER A 346 157.09 -16.85 6.51
CA SER A 346 158.23 -17.79 6.49
C SER A 346 159.52 -17.21 5.87
N HIS A 347 159.49 -16.00 5.31
CA HIS A 347 160.69 -15.24 4.90
C HIS A 347 161.13 -14.15 5.91
N SER A 348 160.66 -14.24 7.16
CA SER A 348 161.14 -13.42 8.28
C SER A 348 161.39 -14.29 9.52
N GLY A 349 162.44 -15.12 9.45
CA GLY A 349 162.82 -16.04 10.52
C GLY A 349 164.17 -16.72 10.32
N ARG A 350 165.17 -15.97 9.82
CA ARG A 350 166.58 -16.38 9.84
C ARG A 350 167.27 -15.56 10.94
N LEU A 351 167.56 -16.17 12.10
CA LEU A 351 168.58 -15.75 13.09
C LEU A 351 168.66 -16.73 14.29
N MET A 352 169.20 -17.93 14.08
CA MET A 352 170.44 -18.47 14.68
C MET A 352 170.76 -19.82 14.05
#